data_AF-A0A3B8YWQ1-F1
#
_entry.id   AF-A0A3B8YWQ1-F1
#
_cell.length_a   1.000
_cell.length_b   1.000
_cell.length_c   1.000
_cell.angle_alpha   90.00
_cell.angle_beta   90.00
_cell.angle_gamma   90.00
#
_symmetry.space_group_name_H-M   'P 1'
#
loop_
_entity.id
_entity.type
_entity.pdbx_description
1 polymer ?
#
loop_
_entity_poly.entity_id
_entity_poly.type
_entity_poly.pdbx_seq_one_letter_code
_entity_poly.pdbx_strand_id
1 'polypeptide(L)'
;RSSGDVLAVIISDRLAEMLDLKTGDRIGGVVSRQRDGRRENGKIDLVVGAVTTPGLTARTAVFVPLSLMRATESFRDGYGVPDFGWDGPDYPADRVYYAGARIYAKDLASVITLHRHLSDAGLSIRSKAAEVDNLNGFAESLTGGFLIISLFSVTGFLVSLTAS
;
A
#
# COMPACT_ATOMS: atom_id res chain seq x y z
N ARG A 1 -27.35 11.34 -4.45
CA ARG A 1 -26.80 10.96 -5.78
C ARG A 1 -27.86 10.05 -6.43
N SER A 2 -28.26 10.28 -7.67
CA SER A 2 -29.33 9.49 -8.31
C SER A 2 -28.92 8.02 -8.43
N SER A 3 -29.89 7.12 -8.23
CA SER A 3 -29.74 5.67 -8.04
C SER A 3 -29.21 4.85 -9.24
N GLY A 4 -28.47 5.46 -10.18
CA GLY A 4 -28.01 4.82 -11.42
C GLY A 4 -26.65 5.26 -11.95
N ASP A 5 -25.88 6.08 -11.21
CA ASP A 5 -24.58 6.56 -11.66
C ASP A 5 -23.49 5.55 -11.29
N VAL A 6 -23.00 4.78 -12.28
CA VAL A 6 -22.00 3.72 -12.06
C VAL A 6 -20.65 4.35 -11.70
N LEU A 7 -20.06 3.92 -10.60
CA LEU A 7 -18.80 4.49 -10.10
C LEU A 7 -17.62 4.09 -10.97
N ALA A 8 -16.94 5.11 -11.52
CA ALA A 8 -15.68 4.94 -12.23
C ALA A 8 -14.52 4.67 -11.26
N VAL A 9 -13.71 3.67 -11.59
CA VAL A 9 -12.50 3.28 -10.85
C VAL A 9 -11.31 3.18 -11.79
N ILE A 10 -10.11 3.28 -11.23
CA ILE A 10 -8.86 3.03 -11.97
C ILE A 10 -8.36 1.66 -11.56
N ILE A 11 -7.96 0.83 -12.52
CA ILE A 11 -7.41 -0.51 -12.24
C ILE A 11 -5.92 -0.57 -12.59
N SER A 12 -5.16 -1.38 -11.85
CA SER A 12 -3.76 -1.67 -12.21
C SER A 12 -3.68 -2.36 -13.58
N ASP A 13 -2.61 -2.11 -14.33
CA ASP A 13 -2.22 -2.83 -15.55
C ASP A 13 -2.31 -4.35 -15.38
N ARG A 14 -1.76 -4.89 -14.29
CA ARG A 14 -1.84 -6.34 -14.00
C ARG A 14 -3.26 -6.87 -13.80
N LEU A 15 -4.15 -6.06 -13.22
CA LEU A 15 -5.55 -6.46 -13.05
C LEU A 15 -6.29 -6.44 -14.38
N ALA A 16 -5.99 -5.44 -15.22
CA ALA A 16 -6.51 -5.36 -16.57
C ALA A 16 -6.10 -6.59 -17.39
N GLU A 17 -4.83 -6.95 -17.38
CA GLU A 17 -4.33 -8.16 -18.06
C GLU A 17 -4.95 -9.45 -17.51
N MET A 18 -4.99 -9.61 -16.19
CA MET A 18 -5.45 -10.84 -15.54
C MET A 18 -6.93 -11.14 -15.83
N LEU A 19 -7.75 -10.11 -16.00
CA LEU A 19 -9.19 -10.23 -16.22
C LEU A 19 -9.63 -9.83 -17.63
N ASP A 20 -8.69 -9.58 -18.54
CA ASP A 20 -8.92 -9.06 -19.90
C ASP A 20 -9.85 -7.82 -19.94
N LEU A 21 -9.60 -6.89 -19.01
CA LEU A 21 -10.39 -5.66 -18.85
C LEU A 21 -9.75 -4.48 -19.57
N LYS A 22 -10.60 -3.61 -20.11
CA LYS A 22 -10.22 -2.32 -20.72
C LYS A 22 -11.08 -1.18 -20.18
N THR A 23 -10.63 0.04 -20.43
CA THR A 23 -11.42 1.25 -20.14
C THR A 23 -12.83 1.14 -20.74
N GLY A 24 -13.84 1.45 -19.95
CA GLY A 24 -15.26 1.33 -20.30
C GLY A 24 -15.93 0.04 -19.86
N ASP A 25 -15.16 -1.00 -19.51
CA ASP A 25 -15.74 -2.27 -19.07
C ASP A 25 -16.41 -2.14 -17.70
N ARG A 26 -17.48 -2.93 -17.52
CA ARG A 26 -18.17 -3.03 -16.24
C ARG A 26 -17.59 -4.17 -15.41
N ILE A 27 -17.35 -3.90 -14.13
CA ILE A 27 -16.87 -4.90 -13.18
C ILE A 27 -17.75 -4.91 -11.94
N GLY A 28 -18.10 -6.11 -11.50
CA GLY A 28 -18.80 -6.33 -10.23
C GLY A 28 -17.80 -6.46 -9.09
N GLY A 29 -18.09 -5.80 -7.97
CA GLY A 29 -17.36 -5.91 -6.72
C GLY A 29 -18.24 -6.48 -5.61
N VAL A 30 -17.59 -7.09 -4.62
CA VAL A 30 -18.24 -7.55 -3.39
C VAL A 30 -17.41 -7.06 -2.20
N VAL A 31 -18.08 -6.36 -1.29
CA VAL A 31 -17.53 -6.01 0.03
C VAL A 31 -18.16 -6.96 1.04
N SER A 32 -17.35 -7.82 1.65
CA SER A 32 -17.82 -8.78 2.65
C SER A 32 -17.54 -8.29 4.07
N ARG A 33 -18.44 -8.61 5.00
CA ARG A 33 -18.25 -8.48 6.45
C ARG A 33 -18.77 -9.71 7.19
N GLN A 34 -18.41 -9.83 8.46
CA GLN A 34 -19.00 -10.79 9.38
C GLN A 34 -19.67 -10.02 10.52
N ARG A 35 -20.97 -10.25 10.74
CA ARG A 35 -21.78 -9.58 11.76
C ARG A 35 -22.70 -10.63 12.39
N ASP A 36 -22.73 -10.68 13.71
CA ASP A 36 -23.54 -11.65 14.48
C ASP A 36 -23.35 -13.11 14.01
N GLY A 37 -22.10 -13.47 13.71
CA GLY A 37 -21.75 -14.81 13.22
C GLY A 37 -22.17 -15.11 11.77
N ARG A 38 -22.82 -14.17 11.08
CA ARG A 38 -23.26 -14.31 9.68
C ARG A 38 -22.35 -13.51 8.74
N ARG A 39 -22.07 -14.09 7.58
CA ARG A 39 -21.39 -13.38 6.48
C ARG A 39 -22.42 -12.58 5.70
N GLU A 40 -22.13 -11.29 5.51
CA GLU A 40 -22.95 -10.37 4.75
C GLU A 40 -22.11 -9.78 3.61
N ASN A 41 -22.74 -9.56 2.45
CA ASN A 41 -22.07 -9.10 1.24
C ASN A 41 -22.78 -7.86 0.68
N GLY A 42 -22.09 -6.74 0.61
CA GLY A 42 -22.48 -5.57 -0.17
C GLY A 42 -21.99 -5.71 -1.61
N LYS A 43 -22.92 -5.78 -2.57
CA LYS A 43 -22.59 -5.81 -4.00
C LYS A 43 -22.40 -4.39 -4.54
N ILE A 44 -21.52 -4.22 -5.50
CA ILE A 44 -21.30 -2.93 -6.17
C ILE A 44 -20.98 -3.14 -7.64
N ASP A 45 -21.60 -2.31 -8.48
CA ASP A 45 -21.26 -2.21 -9.88
C ASP A 45 -20.32 -1.02 -10.11
N LEU A 46 -19.23 -1.29 -10.83
CA LEU A 46 -18.19 -0.34 -11.14
C LEU A 46 -17.95 -0.30 -12.65
N VAL A 47 -17.34 0.78 -13.12
CA VAL A 47 -16.84 0.91 -14.49
C VAL A 47 -15.35 1.22 -14.48
N VAL A 48 -14.60 0.60 -15.38
CA VAL A 48 -13.18 0.89 -15.56
C VAL A 48 -13.05 2.26 -16.21
N GLY A 49 -12.74 3.30 -15.43
CA GLY A 49 -12.52 4.65 -15.93
C GLY A 49 -11.15 4.84 -16.56
N ALA A 50 -10.14 4.10 -16.08
CA ALA A 50 -8.81 4.05 -16.66
C ALA A 50 -8.04 2.80 -16.20
N VAL A 51 -6.99 2.47 -16.94
CA VAL A 51 -5.97 1.49 -16.55
C VAL A 51 -4.67 2.25 -16.26
N THR A 52 -3.96 1.88 -15.19
CA THR A 52 -2.70 2.54 -14.85
C THR A 52 -1.61 2.27 -15.89
N THR A 53 -0.62 3.16 -15.97
CA THR A 53 0.60 2.92 -16.76
C THR A 53 1.31 1.64 -16.29
N PRO A 54 1.89 0.83 -17.20
CA PRO A 54 2.60 -0.39 -16.83
C PRO A 54 3.67 -0.16 -15.77
N GLY A 55 3.70 -1.03 -14.75
CA GLY A 55 4.70 -0.97 -13.68
C GLY A 55 4.48 0.09 -12.60
N LEU A 56 3.39 0.87 -12.64
CA LEU A 56 3.05 1.82 -11.57
C LEU A 56 2.91 1.14 -10.20
N THR A 57 2.39 -0.09 -10.19
CA THR A 57 2.24 -0.91 -8.99
C THR A 57 2.58 -2.36 -9.29
N ALA A 58 3.33 -3.00 -8.40
CA ALA A 58 3.55 -4.44 -8.46
C ALA A 58 2.32 -5.24 -7.98
N ARG A 59 1.30 -4.59 -7.43
CA ARG A 59 0.09 -5.24 -6.90
C ARG A 59 -1.07 -5.09 -7.87
N THR A 60 -1.78 -6.18 -8.08
CA THR A 60 -3.15 -6.19 -8.61
C THR A 60 -4.03 -5.35 -7.68
N ALA A 61 -4.56 -4.24 -8.19
CA ALA A 61 -5.26 -3.25 -7.38
C ALA A 61 -6.38 -2.53 -8.14
N VAL A 62 -7.38 -2.08 -7.37
CA VAL A 62 -8.42 -1.14 -7.82
C VAL A 62 -8.28 0.13 -6.98
N PHE A 63 -8.13 1.27 -7.63
CA PHE A 63 -8.11 2.59 -7.03
C PHE A 63 -9.52 3.17 -7.10
N VAL A 64 -10.11 3.36 -5.93
CA VAL A 64 -11.52 3.76 -5.77
C VAL A 64 -11.63 5.20 -5.30
N PRO A 65 -12.74 5.89 -5.62
CA PRO A 65 -13.04 7.19 -5.03
C PRO A 65 -13.14 7.11 -3.51
N LEU A 66 -12.79 8.20 -2.82
CA LEU A 66 -12.86 8.30 -1.36
C LEU A 66 -14.26 7.98 -0.80
N SER A 67 -15.31 8.35 -1.52
CA SER A 67 -16.70 8.01 -1.16
C SER A 67 -16.93 6.50 -1.04
N LEU A 68 -16.45 5.72 -2.01
CA LEU A 68 -16.55 4.26 -1.99
C LEU A 68 -15.64 3.67 -0.91
N MET A 69 -14.41 4.17 -0.76
CA MET A 69 -13.52 3.73 0.31
C MET A 69 -14.19 3.85 1.70
N ARG A 70 -14.76 5.02 2.01
CA ARG A 70 -15.47 5.26 3.28
C ARG A 70 -16.69 4.35 3.43
N ALA A 71 -17.50 4.20 2.39
CA ALA A 71 -18.61 3.25 2.38
C ALA A 71 -18.16 1.82 2.72
N THR A 72 -17.05 1.34 2.14
CA THR A 72 -16.55 0.00 2.42
C THR A 72 -16.08 -0.16 3.87
N GLU A 73 -15.51 0.89 4.47
CA GLU A 73 -15.08 0.93 5.87
C GLU A 73 -16.30 0.92 6.80
N SER A 74 -17.26 1.84 6.60
CA SER A 74 -18.52 1.88 7.36
C SER A 74 -19.27 0.55 7.30
N PHE A 75 -19.31 -0.10 6.14
CA PHE A 75 -19.94 -1.41 6.01
C PHE A 75 -19.19 -2.47 6.83
N ARG A 76 -17.86 -2.53 6.73
CA ARG A 76 -17.04 -3.49 7.50
C ARG A 76 -17.12 -3.28 9.01
N ASP A 77 -17.33 -2.04 9.45
CA ASP A 77 -17.57 -1.68 10.84
C ASP A 77 -18.97 -2.10 11.35
N GLY A 78 -19.82 -2.64 10.47
CA GLY A 78 -21.12 -3.19 10.82
C GLY A 78 -22.30 -2.25 10.58
N TYR A 79 -22.08 -1.07 9.98
CA TYR A 79 -23.12 -0.09 9.68
C TYR A 79 -23.75 -0.28 8.30
N GLY A 80 -24.96 0.24 8.12
CA GLY A 80 -25.62 0.34 6.82
C GLY A 80 -24.97 1.42 5.96
N VAL A 81 -25.03 1.25 4.65
CA VAL A 81 -24.58 2.24 3.68
C VAL A 81 -25.68 2.44 2.63
N PRO A 82 -26.65 3.34 2.91
CA PRO A 82 -27.82 3.55 2.06
C PRO A 82 -27.47 3.97 0.63
N ASP A 83 -26.41 4.76 0.45
CA ASP A 83 -25.91 5.21 -0.86
C ASP A 83 -25.58 4.05 -1.82
N PHE A 84 -25.30 2.87 -1.27
CA PHE A 84 -24.97 1.65 -2.01
C PHE A 84 -26.01 0.54 -1.82
N GLY A 85 -27.11 0.82 -1.11
CA GLY A 85 -28.14 -0.17 -0.80
C GLY A 85 -27.64 -1.31 0.09
N TRP A 86 -26.63 -1.07 0.93
CA TRP A 86 -26.09 -2.08 1.83
C TRP A 86 -26.76 -1.98 3.20
N ASP A 87 -27.42 -3.06 3.62
CA ASP A 87 -28.19 -3.08 4.87
C ASP A 87 -27.32 -2.98 6.12
N GLY A 88 -27.87 -2.35 7.17
CA GLY A 88 -27.25 -2.25 8.48
C GLY A 88 -27.83 -1.08 9.30
N PRO A 89 -27.43 -0.96 10.58
CA PRO A 89 -27.81 0.16 11.44
C PRO A 89 -27.26 1.49 10.92
N ASP A 90 -27.92 2.59 11.26
CA ASP A 90 -27.51 3.92 10.85
C ASP A 90 -26.09 4.25 11.31
N TYR A 91 -25.35 4.90 10.41
CA TYR A 91 -24.01 5.39 10.69
C TYR A 91 -24.08 6.68 11.53
N PRO A 92 -23.37 6.78 12.67
CA PRO A 92 -23.36 8.00 13.48
C PRO A 92 -22.73 9.18 12.71
N ALA A 93 -23.46 10.29 12.62
CA ALA A 93 -23.12 11.45 11.77
C ALA A 93 -21.83 12.19 12.20
N ASP A 94 -21.34 11.94 13.41
CA ASP A 94 -20.22 12.64 14.07
C ASP A 94 -18.90 11.87 14.04
N ARG A 95 -18.86 10.66 13.46
CA ARG A 95 -17.66 9.82 13.44
C ARG A 95 -16.74 10.19 12.27
N VAL A 96 -15.62 10.86 12.56
CA VAL A 96 -14.50 11.08 11.62
C VAL A 96 -13.20 10.52 12.22
N TYR A 97 -13.14 9.20 12.36
CA TYR A 97 -11.91 8.50 12.72
C TYR A 97 -11.56 7.52 11.60
N TYR A 98 -10.30 7.53 11.19
CA TYR A 98 -9.75 6.56 10.25
C TYR A 98 -8.89 5.57 11.04
N ALA A 99 -8.91 4.30 10.64
CA ALA A 99 -8.10 3.25 11.29
C ALA A 99 -6.59 3.55 11.29
N GLY A 100 -6.12 4.40 10.37
CA GLY A 100 -4.75 4.87 10.35
C GLY A 100 -4.49 5.93 9.28
N ALA A 101 -3.26 6.42 9.25
CA ALA A 101 -2.80 7.37 8.25
C ALA A 101 -1.54 6.83 7.55
N ARG A 102 -1.41 7.15 6.26
CA ARG A 102 -0.19 6.85 5.50
C ARG A 102 0.73 8.07 5.54
N ILE A 103 1.87 7.91 6.19
CA ILE A 103 2.88 8.97 6.34
C ILE A 103 4.06 8.64 5.42
N TYR A 104 4.54 9.64 4.68
CA TYR A 104 5.67 9.50 3.76
C TYR A 104 6.88 10.25 4.32
N ALA A 105 8.04 9.59 4.33
CA ALA A 105 9.32 10.24 4.61
C ALA A 105 9.83 10.93 3.34
N LYS A 106 10.58 12.02 3.52
CA LYS A 106 11.22 12.75 2.41
C LYS A 106 12.28 11.93 1.66
N ASP A 107 12.95 11.00 2.36
CA ASP A 107 14.03 10.15 1.84
C ASP A 107 14.15 8.86 2.66
N LEU A 108 14.94 7.90 2.16
CA LEU A 108 15.10 6.58 2.78
C LEU A 108 15.76 6.66 4.17
N ALA A 109 16.77 7.51 4.33
CA ALA A 109 17.47 7.68 5.61
C ALA A 109 16.52 8.20 6.71
N SER A 110 15.56 9.04 6.33
CA SER A 110 14.55 9.59 7.24
C SER A 110 13.52 8.57 7.72
N VAL A 111 13.41 7.40 7.08
CA VAL A 111 12.44 6.36 7.46
C VAL A 111 12.71 5.85 8.87
N ILE A 112 13.98 5.64 9.24
CA ILE A 112 14.37 5.13 10.55
C ILE A 112 14.04 6.15 11.65
N THR A 113 14.40 7.42 11.44
CA THR A 113 14.13 8.50 12.39
C THR A 113 12.62 8.73 12.54
N LEU A 114 11.87 8.73 11.44
CA LEU A 114 10.42 8.89 11.46
C LEU A 114 9.74 7.72 12.19
N HIS A 115 10.19 6.48 11.94
CA HIS A 115 9.68 5.31 12.63
C HIS A 115 9.90 5.43 14.15
N ARG A 116 11.12 5.78 14.58
CA ARG A 116 11.43 5.95 16.01
C ARG A 116 10.57 7.02 16.66
N HIS A 117 10.50 8.22 16.08
CA HIS A 117 9.69 9.32 16.63
C HIS A 117 8.22 8.95 16.80
N LEU A 118 7.62 8.26 15.83
CA LEU A 118 6.22 7.87 15.90
C LEU A 118 6.01 6.71 16.90
N SER A 119 6.98 5.78 17.02
CA SER A 119 6.94 4.68 17.99
C SER A 119 7.05 5.20 19.42
N ASP A 120 7.96 6.15 19.66
CA ASP A 120 8.16 6.81 20.96
C ASP A 120 6.92 7.61 21.38
N ALA A 121 6.15 8.12 20.40
CA ALA A 121 4.85 8.75 20.62
C ALA A 121 3.71 7.75 20.91
N GLY A 122 4.00 6.44 20.99
CA GLY A 122 3.04 5.39 21.32
C GLY A 122 2.13 4.96 20.17
N LEU A 123 2.45 5.31 18.93
CA LEU A 123 1.63 4.96 17.76
C LEU A 123 2.00 3.57 17.23
N SER A 124 0.98 2.75 16.90
CA SER A 124 1.19 1.46 16.25
C SER A 124 1.51 1.63 14.77
N ILE A 125 2.76 1.42 14.36
CA ILE A 125 3.22 1.66 12.98
C ILE A 125 3.50 0.35 12.28
N ARG A 126 2.84 0.11 11.14
CA ARG A 126 3.26 -0.88 10.16
C ARG A 126 4.20 -0.21 9.15
N SER A 127 5.50 -0.23 9.41
CA SER A 127 6.52 0.35 8.51
C SER A 127 7.18 -0.73 7.65
N LYS A 128 7.68 -0.34 6.47
CA LYS A 128 8.65 -1.15 5.70
C LYS A 128 10.07 -1.11 6.31
N ALA A 129 10.26 -0.53 7.51
CA ALA A 129 11.60 -0.34 8.09
C ALA A 129 12.34 -1.68 8.30
N ALA A 130 11.62 -2.75 8.65
CA ALA A 130 12.21 -4.10 8.74
C ALA A 130 12.71 -4.65 7.38
N GLU A 131 12.19 -4.15 6.26
CA GLU A 131 12.67 -4.48 4.90
C GLU A 131 13.88 -3.60 4.52
N VAL A 132 13.99 -2.40 5.10
CA VAL A 132 15.12 -1.46 4.90
C VAL A 132 16.35 -1.88 5.72
N ASP A 133 16.17 -2.39 6.95
CA ASP A 133 17.30 -2.91 7.75
C ASP A 133 18.04 -4.04 7.03
N ASN A 134 17.32 -4.92 6.32
CA ASN A 134 17.93 -6.00 5.54
C ASN A 134 18.72 -5.48 4.32
N LEU A 135 18.36 -4.32 3.75
CA LEU A 135 19.07 -3.72 2.61
C LEU A 135 20.29 -2.89 3.05
N ASN A 136 20.21 -2.21 4.19
CA ASN A 136 21.36 -1.50 4.76
C ASN A 136 22.47 -2.46 5.21
N GLY A 137 22.10 -3.60 5.82
CA GLY A 137 23.09 -4.62 6.20
C GLY A 137 23.87 -5.20 5.00
N PHE A 138 23.26 -5.24 3.81
CA PHE A 138 23.92 -5.66 2.58
C PHE A 138 24.94 -4.63 2.08
N ALA A 139 24.58 -3.35 2.08
CA ALA A 139 25.46 -2.26 1.64
C ALA A 139 26.69 -2.09 2.57
N GLU A 140 26.49 -2.23 3.88
CA GLU A 140 27.60 -2.19 4.86
C GLU A 140 28.54 -3.39 4.70
N SER A 141 28.00 -4.60 4.50
CA SER A 141 28.81 -5.81 4.28
C SER A 141 29.65 -5.71 2.99
N LEU A 142 29.06 -5.19 1.91
CA LEU A 142 29.74 -5.03 0.63
C LEU A 142 30.85 -3.98 0.72
N THR A 143 30.58 -2.86 1.39
CA THR A 143 31.57 -1.79 1.64
C THR A 143 32.74 -2.31 2.49
N GLY A 144 32.46 -3.09 3.55
CA GLY A 144 33.47 -3.74 4.37
C GLY A 144 34.36 -4.69 3.56
N GLY A 145 33.77 -5.51 2.69
CA GLY A 145 34.52 -6.39 1.79
C GLY A 145 35.44 -5.63 0.83
N PHE A 146 34.94 -4.56 0.20
CA PHE A 146 35.74 -3.73 -0.69
C PHE A 146 36.93 -3.06 0.01
N LEU A 147 36.75 -2.59 1.25
CA LEU A 147 37.83 -1.97 2.03
C LEU A 147 38.95 -2.97 2.35
N ILE A 148 38.60 -4.22 2.70
CA ILE A 148 39.59 -5.28 2.95
C ILE A 148 40.41 -5.56 1.69
N ILE A 149 39.75 -5.75 0.54
CA ILE A 149 40.42 -6.00 -0.74
C ILE A 149 41.32 -4.82 -1.11
N SER A 150 40.81 -3.58 -0.98
CA SER A 150 41.58 -2.37 -1.26
C SER A 150 42.83 -2.27 -0.40
N LEU A 151 42.75 -2.62 0.89
CA LEU A 151 43.91 -2.61 1.79
C LEU A 151 44.96 -3.62 1.32
N PHE A 152 44.56 -4.85 1.02
CA PHE A 152 45.48 -5.88 0.50
C PHE A 152 46.11 -5.48 -0.83
N SER A 153 45.35 -4.86 -1.74
CA SER A 153 45.89 -4.34 -3.01
C SER A 153 46.94 -3.25 -2.78
N VAL A 154 46.69 -2.30 -1.89
CA VAL A 154 47.66 -1.23 -1.57
C VAL A 154 48.91 -1.81 -0.90
N THR A 155 48.76 -2.70 0.08
CA THR A 155 49.90 -3.33 0.75
C THR A 155 50.73 -4.18 -0.21
N GLY A 156 50.09 -4.99 -1.06
CA GLY A 156 50.78 -5.78 -2.07
C GLY A 156 51.54 -4.93 -3.08
N PHE A 157 50.96 -3.81 -3.51
CA PHE A 157 51.62 -2.86 -4.40
C PHE A 157 52.87 -2.22 -3.76
N LEU A 158 52.79 -1.81 -2.50
CA LEU A 158 53.94 -1.25 -1.76
C LEU A 158 55.07 -2.28 -1.59
N VAL A 159 54.74 -3.54 -1.25
CA VAL A 159 55.75 -4.61 -1.15
C VAL A 159 56.42 -4.85 -2.50
N SER A 160 55.64 -4.88 -3.59
CA SER A 160 56.18 -5.03 -4.95
C SER A 160 57.13 -3.89 -5.35
N LEU A 161 56.85 -2.66 -4.93
CA LEU A 161 57.72 -1.51 -5.18
C LEU A 161 59.03 -1.57 -4.39
N THR A 162 59.01 -2.11 -3.17
CA THR A 162 60.24 -2.27 -2.36
C THR A 162 61.09 -3.47 -2.77
N ALA A 163 60.46 -4.48 -3.37
CA ALA A 163 61.13 -5.71 -3.81
C ALA A 163 61.70 -5.63 -5.25
N SER A 164 61.33 -4.59 -6.01
CA SER A 164 61.85 -4.28 -7.34
C SER A 164 62.94 -3.22 -7.29
#